data_AF-A0A7X8MJY6-F1
#
_entry.id   AF-A0A7X8MJY6-F1
#
_cell.length_a   1.000
_cell.length_b   1.000
_cell.length_c   1.000
_cell.angle_alpha   90.00
_cell.angle_beta   90.00
_cell.angle_gamma   90.00
#
_symmetry.space_group_name_H-M   'P 1'
#
loop_
_entity.id
_entity.type
_entity.pdbx_description
1 polymer ?
#
loop_
_entity_poly.entity_id
_entity_poly.type
_entity_poly.pdbx_seq_one_letter_code
_entity_poly.pdbx_strand_id
1 'polypeptide(L)'
;MSGVGEWIKIKVPLGNYELRYDSGQEWYGEEYLFGTGTVCAKADQEFRFYQDDTRIMGHTLSLIKQADGNLRTRRITPTEF
;
A
#
# COMPACT_ATOMS: atom_id res chain seq x y z
N MET A 1 -13.42 20.54 9.98
CA MET A 1 -13.51 19.11 10.31
C MET A 1 -12.53 18.39 9.41
N SER A 2 -11.41 17.87 9.94
CA SER A 2 -10.40 17.13 9.17
C SER A 2 -10.93 15.74 8.80
N GLY A 3 -10.81 15.37 7.52
CA GLY A 3 -11.45 14.20 6.92
C GLY A 3 -10.99 12.87 7.51
N VAL A 4 -11.95 11.97 7.69
CA VAL A 4 -11.80 10.56 8.08
C VAL A 4 -11.10 9.80 6.96
N GLY A 5 -10.22 8.85 7.31
CA GLY A 5 -9.47 8.03 6.35
C GLY A 5 -10.34 7.43 5.25
N GLU A 6 -9.98 7.72 4.00
CA GLU A 6 -10.70 7.24 2.82
C GLU A 6 -10.34 5.79 2.51
N TRP A 7 -11.34 5.01 2.12
CA TRP A 7 -11.16 3.64 1.66
C TRP A 7 -11.24 3.60 0.13
N ILE A 8 -10.21 3.02 -0.48
CA ILE A 8 -10.24 2.66 -1.90
C ILE A 8 -10.44 1.14 -2.05
N LYS A 9 -11.24 0.74 -3.03
CA LYS A 9 -11.42 -0.67 -3.42
C LYS A 9 -10.98 -0.85 -4.87
N ILE A 10 -9.99 -1.72 -5.06
CA ILE A 10 -9.42 -2.03 -6.38
C ILE A 10 -9.61 -3.51 -6.64
N LYS A 11 -10.01 -3.86 -7.88
CA LYS A 11 -10.00 -5.24 -8.36
C LYS A 11 -8.71 -5.49 -9.12
N VAL A 12 -8.03 -6.58 -8.80
CA VAL A 12 -6.83 -7.05 -9.50
C VAL A 12 -7.07 -8.46 -10.04
N PRO A 13 -6.36 -8.89 -11.09
CA PRO A 13 -6.33 -10.29 -11.49
C PRO A 13 -5.93 -11.22 -10.35
N LEU A 14 -6.32 -12.50 -10.46
CA LEU A 14 -5.82 -13.53 -9.54
C LEU A 14 -4.32 -13.72 -9.73
N GLY A 15 -3.59 -13.89 -8.64
CA GLY A 15 -2.15 -13.99 -8.66
C GLY A 15 -1.52 -13.55 -7.35
N ASN A 16 -0.19 -13.49 -7.36
CA ASN A 16 0.62 -13.07 -6.24
C ASN A 16 1.14 -11.66 -6.51
N TYR A 17 0.99 -10.79 -5.52
CA TYR A 17 1.35 -9.38 -5.64
C TYR A 17 2.24 -8.95 -4.48
N GLU A 18 3.12 -8.01 -4.80
CA GLU A 18 3.88 -7.25 -3.82
C GLU A 18 3.32 -5.84 -3.73
N LEU A 19 3.19 -5.30 -2.52
CA LEU A 19 2.79 -3.92 -2.30
C LEU A 19 4.03 -3.04 -2.10
N ARG A 20 4.17 -2.02 -2.94
CA ARG A 20 5.07 -0.87 -2.74
C ARG A 20 4.25 0.41 -2.79
N TYR A 21 4.60 1.40 -1.98
CA TYR A 21 3.92 2.69 -1.98
C TYR A 21 4.84 3.82 -1.50
N ASP A 22 4.55 5.02 -1.99
CA ASP A 22 5.14 6.26 -1.54
C ASP A 22 4.18 7.01 -0.63
N SER A 23 4.73 7.70 0.36
CA SER A 23 3.94 8.50 1.30
C SER A 23 4.70 9.72 1.77
N GLY A 24 3.97 10.76 2.15
CA GLY A 24 4.49 11.98 2.73
C GLY A 24 3.35 12.93 3.12
N GLN A 25 3.70 14.16 3.49
CA GLN A 25 2.72 15.13 4.00
C GLN A 25 1.99 15.89 2.88
N GLU A 26 2.70 16.28 1.83
CA GLU A 26 2.17 17.08 0.73
C GLU A 26 2.44 16.39 -0.60
N TRP A 27 1.45 16.31 -1.47
CA TRP A 27 1.56 15.70 -2.80
C TRP A 27 1.80 16.77 -3.86
N TYR A 28 2.92 16.67 -4.58
CA TYR A 28 3.37 17.62 -5.62
C TYR A 28 3.23 17.06 -7.04
N GLY A 29 2.52 15.94 -7.23
CA GLY A 29 2.35 15.29 -8.52
C GLY A 29 3.36 14.17 -8.78
N GLU A 30 3.22 13.49 -9.92
CA GLU A 30 3.97 12.24 -10.19
C GLU A 30 5.48 12.45 -10.37
N GLU A 31 5.93 13.65 -10.77
CA GLU A 31 7.35 13.97 -10.93
C GLU A 31 8.05 14.18 -9.57
N TYR A 32 7.41 14.92 -8.67
CA TYR A 32 8.00 15.33 -7.39
C TYR A 32 7.50 14.51 -6.19
N LEU A 33 6.48 13.68 -6.39
CA LEU A 33 5.83 12.85 -5.38
C LEU A 33 5.48 13.65 -4.12
N PHE A 34 6.08 13.31 -2.98
CA PHE A 34 5.90 14.04 -1.72
C PHE A 34 7.09 14.95 -1.37
N GLY A 35 7.86 15.36 -2.38
CA GLY A 35 9.06 16.18 -2.24
C GLY A 35 10.17 15.46 -1.48
N THR A 36 10.98 16.21 -0.75
CA THR A 36 12.07 15.67 0.09
C THR A 36 11.58 14.81 1.26
N GLY A 37 10.29 14.89 1.58
CA GLY A 37 9.63 14.08 2.59
C GLY A 37 9.14 12.72 2.09
N THR A 38 9.37 12.38 0.81
CA THR A 38 8.93 11.10 0.23
C THR A 38 9.54 9.91 0.98
N VAL A 39 8.67 9.03 1.46
CA VAL A 39 9.05 7.74 2.04
C VAL A 39 8.51 6.63 1.16
N CYS A 40 9.43 5.90 0.53
CA CYS A 40 9.14 4.67 -0.19
C CYS A 40 9.12 3.48 0.78
N ALA A 41 8.10 2.65 0.69
CA ALA A 41 7.96 1.46 1.53
C ALA A 41 7.48 0.25 0.72
N LYS A 42 7.89 -0.92 1.18
CA LYS A 42 7.49 -2.23 0.66
C LYS A 42 6.90 -3.07 1.78
N ALA A 43 5.81 -3.77 1.51
CA ALA A 43 5.27 -4.77 2.42
C ALA A 43 6.18 -6.00 2.50
N ASP A 44 6.33 -6.57 3.70
CA ASP A 44 7.17 -7.76 3.91
C ASP A 44 6.46 -9.07 3.48
N GLN A 45 5.15 -8.99 3.21
CA GLN A 45 4.33 -10.12 2.81
C GLN A 45 3.95 -10.07 1.33
N GLU A 46 3.79 -11.24 0.73
CA GLU A 46 3.15 -11.43 -0.56
C GLU A 46 1.62 -11.50 -0.39
N PHE A 47 0.88 -10.85 -1.28
CA PHE A 47 -0.57 -10.85 -1.30
C PHE A 47 -1.08 -11.78 -2.40
N ARG A 48 -1.56 -12.95 -1.99
CA ARG A 48 -2.20 -13.90 -2.90
C ARG A 48 -3.68 -13.59 -3.06
N PHE A 49 -4.12 -13.35 -4.28
CA PHE A 49 -5.51 -13.25 -4.69
C PHE A 49 -5.87 -14.52 -5.45
N TYR A 50 -6.83 -15.27 -4.94
CA TYR A 50 -7.21 -16.57 -5.49
C TYR A 50 -8.71 -16.79 -5.38
N GLN A 51 -9.22 -17.71 -6.19
CA GLN A 51 -10.59 -18.19 -6.07
C GLN A 51 -10.61 -19.49 -5.28
N ASP A 52 -11.49 -19.56 -4.29
CA ASP A 52 -11.80 -20.79 -3.55
C ASP A 52 -13.27 -21.14 -3.81
N ASP A 53 -13.50 -22.31 -4.41
CA ASP A 53 -14.76 -22.79 -4.97
C ASP A 53 -15.50 -21.75 -5.85
N THR A 54 -16.22 -20.83 -5.22
CA THR A 54 -17.06 -19.80 -5.85
C THR A 54 -16.76 -18.37 -5.39
N ARG A 55 -15.75 -18.18 -4.52
CA ARG A 55 -15.45 -16.88 -3.89
C ARG A 55 -14.05 -16.41 -4.23
N ILE A 56 -13.94 -15.11 -4.51
CA ILE A 56 -12.64 -14.45 -4.64
C ILE A 56 -12.16 -14.05 -3.25
N MET A 57 -10.96 -14.51 -2.90
CA MET A 57 -10.26 -14.17 -1.68
C MET A 57 -9.35 -12.97 -1.95
N GLY A 58 -9.49 -11.92 -1.13
CA GLY A 58 -8.73 -10.68 -1.24
C GLY A 58 -8.22 -10.20 0.11
N HIS A 59 -7.64 -8.99 0.12
CA HIS A 59 -6.98 -8.42 1.30
C HIS A 59 -7.56 -7.05 1.65
N THR A 60 -7.58 -6.72 2.94
CA THR A 60 -7.88 -5.37 3.44
C THR A 60 -6.65 -4.86 4.18
N LEU A 61 -6.10 -3.73 3.75
CA LEU A 61 -4.84 -3.18 4.27
C LEU A 61 -5.10 -1.80 4.87
N SER A 62 -4.45 -1.50 5.99
CA SER A 62 -4.45 -0.15 6.57
C SER A 62 -3.10 0.52 6.32
N LEU A 63 -3.07 1.55 5.47
CA LEU A 63 -1.87 2.32 5.13
C LEU A 63 -1.58 3.46 6.11
N ILE A 64 -1.87 3.24 7.39
CA ILE A 64 -1.60 4.19 8.47
C ILE A 64 -0.54 3.57 9.38
N LYS A 65 0.49 4.35 9.73
CA LYS A 65 1.49 3.90 10.71
C LYS A 65 0.84 3.82 12.08
N GLN A 66 0.65 2.60 12.57
CA GLN A 66 0.12 2.32 13.90
C GLN A 66 0.89 1.16 14.52
N ALA A 67 1.07 1.19 15.85
CA ALA A 67 1.56 0.04 16.59
C ALA A 67 0.57 -1.12 16.40
N ASP A 68 1.10 -2.34 16.19
CA ASP A 68 0.31 -3.55 15.94
C ASP A 68 -0.70 -3.46 14.77
N GLY A 69 -0.37 -2.65 13.76
CA GLY A 69 -1.13 -2.59 12.50
C GLY A 69 -1.08 -3.91 11.71
N ASN A 70 -2.02 -4.07 10.79
CA ASN A 70 -2.15 -5.29 9.99
C ASN A 70 -1.19 -5.38 8.79
N LEU A 71 -0.27 -4.44 8.66
CA LEU A 71 0.67 -4.37 7.55
C LEU A 71 2.07 -4.06 8.07
N ARG A 72 2.97 -5.04 7.96
CA ARG A 72 4.40 -4.85 8.21
C ARG A 72 5.08 -4.39 6.93
N THR A 73 5.86 -3.33 7.04
CA THR A 73 6.59 -2.74 5.92
C THR A 73 8.01 -2.41 6.32
N ARG A 74 8.89 -2.40 5.32
CA ARG A 74 10.25 -1.87 5.42
C ARG A 74 10.44 -0.71 4.45
N ARG A 75 11.31 0.23 4.82
CA ARG A 75 11.73 1.29 3.92
C ARG A 75 12.56 0.69 2.79
N ILE A 76 12.38 1.25 1.60
CA ILE A 76 13.17 0.96 0.41
C ILE A 76 13.67 2.29 -0.17
N THR A 77 14.72 2.24 -0.99
CA THR A 77 15.16 3.41 -1.74
C THR A 77 14.36 3.56 -3.05
N PRO A 78 14.33 4.75 -3.67
CA PRO A 78 13.67 4.92 -4.97
C PRO A 78 14.21 3.98 -6.07
N THR A 79 15.48 3.57 -5.99
CA THR A 79 16.07 2.63 -6.95
C THR A 79 15.65 1.17 -6.72
N GLU A 80 15.09 0.85 -5.55
CA GLU A 80 14.53 -0.46 -5.22
C GLU A 80 13.02 -0.54 -5.53
N PHE A 81 12.40 0.58 -5.94
CA PHE A 81 11.01 0.64 -6.35
C PHE A 81 10.82 0.07 -7.76
#